data_AF-A0A397UVJ9-F1
#
_entry.id   AF-A0A397UVJ9-F1
#
_cell.length_a   1.000
_cell.length_b   1.000
_cell.length_c   1.000
_cell.angle_alpha   90.00
_cell.angle_beta   90.00
_cell.angle_gamma   90.00
#
_symmetry.space_group_name_H-M   'P 1'
#
loop_
_entity.id
_entity.type
_entity.pdbx_description
1 polymer ?
#
loop_
_entity_poly.entity_id
_entity_poly.type
_entity_poly.pdbx_seq_one_letter_code
_entity_poly.pdbx_strand_id
1 'polypeptide(L)' 'TGTNSQGNHWCHRGPSEANGGNYHYSNTDSSYYYQNRNGSTYYNDGHGNTKYTPPS' A
#
# COMPACT_ATOMS: atom_id res chain seq x y z
N THR A 1 -5.23 11.04 -5.00
CA THR A 1 -5.52 9.61 -5.28
C THR A 1 -5.49 9.44 -6.79
N GLY A 2 -5.52 8.22 -7.31
CA GLY A 2 -5.59 7.98 -8.75
C GLY A 2 -6.04 6.55 -9.04
N THR A 3 -6.48 6.33 -10.27
CA THR A 3 -6.88 5.03 -10.79
C THR A 3 -6.24 4.85 -12.17
N ASN A 4 -5.68 3.67 -12.45
CA ASN A 4 -5.06 3.39 -13.75
C ASN A 4 -6.06 2.74 -14.71
N SER A 5 -5.66 2.53 -15.95
CA SER A 5 -6.49 1.90 -16.98
C SER A 5 -6.93 0.47 -16.66
N GLN A 6 -6.27 -0.19 -15.71
CA GLN A 6 -6.59 -1.55 -15.24
C GLN A 6 -7.55 -1.53 -14.04
N GLY A 7 -7.96 -0.35 -13.58
CA GLY A 7 -8.85 -0.18 -12.43
C GLY A 7 -8.15 -0.20 -11.07
N ASN A 8 -6.82 -0.33 -11.01
CA ASN A 8 -6.09 -0.29 -9.76
C ASN A 8 -6.07 1.14 -9.24
N HIS A 9 -6.34 1.29 -7.94
CA HIS A 9 -6.44 2.57 -7.26
C HIS A 9 -5.25 2.78 -6.31
N TRP A 10 -4.76 4.02 -6.23
CA TRP A 10 -3.75 4.43 -5.28
C TRP A 10 -4.08 5.76 -4.61
N CYS A 11 -3.67 5.91 -3.36
CA CYS A 11 -3.87 7.11 -2.58
C CYS A 11 -2.61 7.42 -1.77
N HIS A 12 -2.03 8.60 -2.00
CA HIS A 12 -1.06 9.18 -1.09
C HIS A 12 -1.82 9.75 0.11
N ARG A 13 -1.51 9.24 1.32
CA ARG A 13 -2.20 9.59 2.56
C ARG A 13 -1.51 10.71 3.34
N GLY A 14 -0.44 11.28 2.78
CA GLY A 14 0.23 12.47 3.31
C GLY A 14 1.72 12.25 3.62
N PRO A 15 2.34 13.21 4.33
CA PRO A 15 3.77 13.15 4.63
C PRO A 15 4.12 11.93 5.48
N SER A 16 5.36 11.48 5.32
CA SER A 16 5.92 10.30 5.98
C SER A 16 7.24 10.63 6.67
N GLU A 17 7.54 9.91 7.74
CA GLU A 17 8.82 10.00 8.44
C GLU A 17 9.84 9.04 7.83
N ALA A 18 9.36 7.97 7.19
CA ALA A 18 10.19 7.02 6.49
C ALA A 18 10.30 7.33 4.98
N ASN A 19 11.43 6.91 4.41
CA ASN A 19 11.61 6.89 2.96
C ASN A 19 10.52 6.03 2.30
N GLY A 20 9.93 6.54 1.22
CA GLY A 20 8.84 5.85 0.51
C GLY A 20 7.44 6.38 0.83
N GLY A 21 7.27 7.33 1.76
CA GLY A 21 6.00 8.05 1.93
C GLY A 21 4.92 7.29 2.71
N ASN A 22 3.67 7.78 2.63
CA ASN A 22 2.49 7.15 3.21
C ASN A 22 1.48 6.89 2.08
N TYR A 23 1.31 5.62 1.72
CA TYR A 23 0.58 5.23 0.52
C TYR A 23 -0.32 4.04 0.77
N HIS A 24 -1.42 4.01 0.03
CA HIS A 24 -2.28 2.84 -0.10
C HIS A 24 -2.49 2.54 -1.58
N TYR A 25 -2.27 1.29 -1.97
CA TYR A 25 -2.56 0.76 -3.29
C TYR A 25 -3.56 -0.38 -3.14
N SER A 26 -4.58 -0.40 -3.99
CA SER A 26 -5.62 -1.42 -4.04
C SER A 26 -5.82 -1.84 -5.49
N ASN A 27 -5.65 -3.12 -5.76
CA ASN A 27 -5.78 -3.68 -7.10
C ASN A 27 -7.17 -4.31 -7.28
N THR A 28 -7.54 -4.56 -8.54
CA THR A 28 -8.84 -5.16 -8.90
C THR A 28 -8.94 -6.64 -8.57
N ASP A 29 -7.81 -7.31 -8.36
CA ASP A 29 -7.70 -8.72 -7.94
C ASP A 29 -7.85 -8.91 -6.42
N SER A 30 -8.34 -7.90 -5.69
CA SER A 30 -8.44 -7.85 -4.22
C SER A 30 -7.11 -7.75 -3.47
N SER A 31 -5.96 -7.77 -4.16
CA SER A 31 -4.67 -7.51 -3.53
C SER A 31 -4.52 -6.03 -3.16
N TYR A 32 -3.77 -5.75 -2.10
CA TYR A 32 -3.51 -4.38 -1.67
C TYR A 32 -2.17 -4.23 -0.96
N TYR A 33 -1.68 -2.99 -0.94
CA TYR A 33 -0.44 -2.61 -0.28
C TYR A 33 -0.63 -1.33 0.52
N TYR A 34 -0.05 -1.31 1.72
CA TYR A 34 0.09 -0.13 2.57
C TYR A 34 1.56 0.13 2.84
N GLN A 35 1.97 1.38 2.63
CA GLN A 35 3.18 1.96 3.20
C GLN A 35 2.72 2.94 4.28
N ASN A 36 3.03 2.66 5.54
CA ASN A 36 2.68 3.52 6.65
C ASN A 36 3.70 4.63 6.83
N ARG A 37 3.28 5.71 7.48
CA ARG A 37 4.13 6.88 7.80
C ARG A 37 5.41 6.52 8.57
N ASN A 38 5.37 5.48 9.40
CA ASN A 38 6.51 5.03 10.19
C ASN A 38 7.48 4.14 9.39
N GLY A 39 7.18 3.83 8.12
CA GLY A 39 7.99 2.95 7.27
C GLY A 39 7.58 1.49 7.29
N SER A 40 6.64 1.09 8.16
CA SER A 40 6.11 -0.27 8.11
C SER A 40 5.28 -0.50 6.86
N THR A 41 5.29 -1.73 6.35
CA THR A 41 4.51 -2.10 5.17
C THR A 41 3.59 -3.25 5.46
N TYR A 42 2.47 -3.27 4.75
CA TYR A 42 1.54 -4.38 4.78
C TYR A 42 1.13 -4.71 3.35
N TYR A 43 1.29 -5.97 2.98
CA TYR A 43 0.93 -6.49 1.68
C TYR A 43 -0.09 -7.62 1.85
N ASN A 44 -1.15 -7.61 1.05
CA ASN A 44 -2.11 -8.69 0.91
C ASN A 44 -2.18 -9.08 -0.56
N ASP A 45 -2.16 -10.37 -0.85
CA ASP A 45 -2.12 -10.89 -2.21
C ASP A 45 -3.51 -11.15 -2.83
N GLY A 46 -4.60 -10.86 -2.13
CA GLY A 46 -5.97 -11.15 -2.56
C GLY A 46 -6.36 -12.63 -2.45
N HIS A 47 -5.45 -13.51 -2.05
CA HIS A 47 -5.62 -14.97 -2.02
C HIS A 47 -5.48 -15.57 -0.62
N GLY A 48 -5.47 -14.72 0.41
CA GLY A 48 -5.42 -15.11 1.81
C GLY A 48 -4.03 -15.04 2.43
N ASN A 49 -2.98 -14.69 1.67
CA ASN A 49 -1.67 -14.44 2.24
C ASN A 49 -1.50 -12.95 2.55
N THR A 50 -0.90 -12.68 3.71
CA THR A 50 -0.56 -11.34 4.15
C THR A 50 0.88 -11.31 4.63
N LYS A 51 1.55 -10.21 4.35
CA LYS A 51 2.92 -9.96 4.77
C LYS A 51 3.01 -8.59 5.42
N TYR A 52 3.33 -8.60 6.71
CA TYR A 52 3.71 -7.40 7.44
C TYR A 52 5.23 -7.28 7.48
N THR A 53 5.76 -6.09 7.18
CA THR A 53 7.18 -5.78 7.36
C THR A 53 7.29 -4.64 8.36
N PRO A 54 7.99 -4.85 9.49
CA PRO A 54 8.19 -3.79 10.48
C PRO A 54 9.07 -2.67 9.88
N PRO A 55 8.99 -1.45 10.45
CA PRO A 55 9.86 -0.36 10.04
C PRO A 55 11.32 -0.64 10.43
N SER A 56 12.26 -0.11 9.65
CA SER A 56 13.71 -0.24 9.87
C SER A 56 14.24 0.79 10.86
#